data_AF-A0A831TBN3-F1
#
_entry.id   AF-A0A831TBN3-F1
#
_cell.length_a   1.000
_cell.length_b   1.000
_cell.length_c   1.000
_cell.angle_alpha   90.00
_cell.angle_beta   90.00
_cell.angle_gamma   90.00
#
_symmetry.space_group_name_H-M   'P 1'
#
loop_
_entity.id
_entity.type
_entity.pdbx_description
1 polymer ?
#
loop_
_entity_poly.entity_id
_entity_poly.type
_entity_poly.pdbx_seq_one_letter_code
_entity_poly.pdbx_strand_id
1 'polypeptide(L)'
;KGYDCQASRDLLAACGIATHIPRRGEEVGPPLGRLRWPIERTLSWLKQFRRLRIRWERLAHLYEAFLLLGCCLIAWKHLSST
;
A
#
# COMPACT_ATOMS: atom_id res chain seq x y z
N LYS A 1 10.04 -3.04 -14.47
CA LYS A 1 8.71 -3.43 -13.95
C LYS A 1 8.61 -4.94 -14.06
N GLY A 2 8.38 -5.67 -12.97
CA GLY A 2 8.42 -7.15 -12.95
C GLY A 2 7.25 -7.79 -12.21
N TYR A 3 6.12 -7.08 -12.12
CA TYR A 3 4.92 -7.56 -11.44
C TYR A 3 3.99 -8.38 -12.35
N ASP A 4 4.35 -8.54 -13.63
CA ASP A 4 3.60 -9.28 -14.65
C ASP A 4 3.94 -10.77 -14.69
N CYS A 5 4.85 -11.26 -13.83
CA CYS A 5 5.26 -12.65 -13.82
C CYS A 5 4.15 -13.62 -13.38
N GLN A 6 4.18 -14.83 -13.92
CA GLN A 6 3.17 -15.85 -13.65
C GLN A 6 3.13 -16.24 -12.16
N ALA A 7 4.30 -16.35 -11.51
CA ALA A 7 4.38 -16.65 -10.08
C ALA A 7 3.60 -15.66 -9.19
N SER A 8 3.61 -14.37 -9.54
CA SER A 8 2.80 -13.37 -8.82
C SER A 8 1.31 -13.61 -9.01
N ARG A 9 0.89 -14.02 -10.21
CA ARG A 9 -0.52 -14.32 -10.53
C ARG A 9 -1.00 -15.59 -9.84
N ASP A 10 -0.16 -16.62 -9.80
CA ASP A 10 -0.46 -17.88 -9.13
C ASP A 10 -0.64 -17.67 -7.62
N LEU A 11 0.22 -16.85 -7.00
CA LEU A 11 0.08 -16.45 -5.59
C LEU A 11 -1.22 -15.68 -5.34
N LEU A 12 -1.54 -14.70 -6.20
CA LEU A 12 -2.79 -13.94 -6.09
C LEU A 12 -4.01 -14.85 -6.22
N ALA A 13 -4.00 -15.79 -7.18
CA ALA A 13 -5.05 -16.77 -7.36
C ALA A 13 -5.20 -17.71 -6.15
N ALA A 14 -4.09 -18.19 -5.58
CA ALA A 14 -4.08 -19.00 -4.37
C ALA A 14 -4.66 -18.25 -3.15
N CYS A 15 -4.51 -16.93 -3.11
CA CYS A 15 -5.12 -16.06 -2.10
C CYS A 15 -6.57 -15.64 -2.44
N GLY A 16 -7.14 -16.06 -3.57
CA GLY A 16 -8.48 -15.64 -4.02
C GLY A 16 -8.56 -14.18 -4.47
N ILE A 17 -7.42 -13.58 -4.83
CA ILE A 17 -7.32 -12.17 -5.22
C ILE A 17 -7.31 -12.05 -6.75
N ALA A 18 -8.24 -11.24 -7.28
CA ALA A 18 -8.31 -10.97 -8.71
C ALA A 18 -7.06 -10.21 -9.20
N THR A 19 -6.44 -10.69 -10.28
CA THR A 19 -5.26 -10.05 -10.85
C THR A 19 -5.65 -8.84 -11.70
N HIS A 20 -5.49 -7.63 -11.16
CA HIS A 20 -5.70 -6.38 -11.90
C HIS A 20 -4.44 -5.88 -12.64
N ILE A 21 -3.34 -6.62 -12.57
CA ILE A 21 -2.08 -6.25 -13.21
C ILE A 21 -2.18 -6.62 -14.70
N PRO A 22 -2.06 -5.65 -15.64
CA PRO A 22 -2.07 -5.96 -17.07
C PRO A 22 -0.81 -6.73 -17.46
N ARG A 23 -0.90 -7.56 -18.50
CA ARG A 23 0.29 -8.18 -19.10
C ARG A 23 1.07 -7.14 -19.90
N ARG A 24 2.36 -7.37 -20.10
CA ARG A 24 3.18 -6.47 -20.91
C ARG A 24 2.64 -6.40 -22.33
N GLY A 25 2.32 -5.19 -22.79
CA GLY A 25 1.74 -4.94 -24.11
C GLY A 25 0.21 -4.98 -24.16
N GLU A 26 -0.46 -5.32 -23.06
CA GLU A 26 -1.92 -5.24 -22.95
C GLU A 26 -2.32 -3.99 -22.16
N GLU A 27 -3.29 -3.22 -22.68
CA GLU A 27 -3.99 -2.19 -21.93
C GLU A 27 -5.37 -2.74 -21.53
N VAL A 28 -5.57 -2.98 -20.23
CA VAL A 28 -6.83 -3.52 -19.70
C VAL A 28 -7.31 -2.65 -18.54
N GLY A 29 -8.52 -2.08 -18.68
CA GLY A 29 -9.25 -1.40 -17.60
C GLY A 29 -8.77 0.01 -17.25
N PRO A 30 -9.36 0.65 -16.22
CA PRO A 30 -8.90 1.93 -15.73
C PRO A 30 -7.43 1.82 -15.32
N PRO A 31 -6.60 2.86 -15.58
CA PRO A 31 -5.17 2.77 -15.38
C PRO A 31 -4.88 2.32 -13.95
N LEU A 32 -4.08 1.26 -13.79
CA LEU A 32 -3.73 0.68 -12.49
C LEU A 32 -3.29 1.75 -11.47
N GLY A 33 -2.68 2.83 -11.96
CA GLY A 33 -2.34 4.01 -11.17
C GLY A 33 -3.54 4.65 -10.47
N ARG A 34 -4.72 4.75 -11.10
CA ARG A 34 -5.94 5.29 -10.47
C ARG A 34 -6.42 4.41 -9.32
N LEU A 35 -6.37 3.09 -9.48
CA LEU A 35 -6.75 2.13 -8.42
C LEU A 35 -5.73 2.11 -7.27
N ARG A 36 -4.43 2.24 -7.58
CA ARG A 36 -3.34 2.24 -6.59
C ARG A 36 -3.15 3.57 -5.88
N TRP A 37 -3.53 4.69 -6.52
CA TRP A 37 -3.23 6.02 -6.02
C TRP A 37 -3.68 6.27 -4.57
N PRO A 38 -4.89 5.87 -4.13
CA PRO A 38 -5.29 6.04 -2.73
C PRO A 38 -4.34 5.32 -1.77
N ILE A 39 -3.90 4.11 -2.12
CA ILE A 39 -3.00 3.29 -1.31
C ILE A 39 -1.59 3.92 -1.29
N GLU A 40 -1.06 4.25 -2.47
CA GLU A 40 0.28 4.83 -2.60
C GLU A 40 0.39 6.19 -1.90
N ARG A 41 -0.68 7.00 -1.98
CA ARG A 41 -0.81 8.26 -1.25
C ARG A 41 -0.76 8.04 0.27
N THR A 42 -1.57 7.12 0.79
CA THR A 42 -1.59 6.82 2.23
C THR A 42 -0.24 6.29 2.71
N LEU A 43 0.40 5.41 1.94
CA LEU A 43 1.75 4.92 2.23
C LEU A 43 2.80 6.05 2.20
N SER A 44 2.66 7.02 1.29
CA SER A 44 3.52 8.20 1.25
C SER A 44 3.42 9.03 2.53
N TRP A 45 2.21 9.25 3.05
CA TRP A 45 2.00 9.93 4.33
C TRP A 45 2.64 9.17 5.50
N LEU A 46 2.44 7.86 5.58
CA LEU A 46 3.07 7.04 6.62
C LEU A 46 4.60 7.08 6.56
N LYS A 47 5.17 7.15 5.35
CA LYS A 47 6.61 7.31 5.15
C LYS A 47 7.16 8.68 5.57
N GLN A 48 6.32 9.67 5.86
CA GLN A 48 6.78 10.93 6.46
C GLN A 48 7.20 10.73 7.92
N PHE A 49 6.69 9.71 8.61
CA PHE A 49 7.12 9.35 9.96
C PHE A 49 8.40 8.51 9.89
N ARG A 50 9.53 9.06 10.36
CA ARG A 50 10.86 8.42 10.30
C ARG A 50 10.87 6.97 10.82
N ARG A 51 10.20 6.71 11.95
CA ARG A 51 10.12 5.37 12.57
C ARG A 51 9.41 4.35 11.68
N LEU A 52 8.34 4.78 10.99
CA LEU A 52 7.59 3.92 10.06
C LEU A 52 8.32 3.74 8.73
N ARG A 53 8.97 4.80 8.21
CA ARG A 53 9.72 4.77 6.95
C ARG A 53 10.83 3.73 6.96
N ILE A 54 11.58 3.67 8.06
CA ILE A 54 12.78 2.81 8.20
C ILE A 54 12.41 1.47 8.85
N ARG A 55 11.18 1.29 9.37
CA ARG A 55 10.82 0.17 10.25
C ARG A 55 11.79 0.06 11.43
N TRP A 56 11.83 1.13 12.22
CA TRP A 56 12.79 1.26 13.32
C TRP A 56 12.56 0.23 14.44
N GLU A 57 11.30 -0.14 14.67
CA GLU A 57 10.94 -1.09 15.72
C GLU A 57 11.33 -2.52 15.32
N ARG A 58 12.07 -3.19 16.22
CA ARG A 58 12.45 -4.60 16.03
C ARG A 58 11.30 -5.55 16.30
N LEU A 59 10.40 -5.20 17.24
CA LEU A 59 9.27 -6.03 17.62
C LEU A 59 8.05 -5.65 16.77
N ALA A 60 7.38 -6.66 16.22
CA ALA A 60 6.25 -6.47 15.32
C ALA A 60 5.10 -5.69 15.97
N HIS A 61 4.77 -5.98 17.24
CA HIS A 61 3.70 -5.29 17.96
C HIS A 61 4.02 -3.81 18.24
N LEU A 62 5.29 -3.46 18.46
CA LEU A 62 5.68 -2.06 18.60
C LEU A 62 5.54 -1.32 17.26
N TYR A 63 5.99 -1.96 16.17
CA TYR A 63 5.80 -1.40 14.84
C TYR A 63 4.31 -1.17 14.53
N GLU A 64 3.47 -2.15 14.85
CA GLU A 64 2.03 -2.06 14.68
C GLU A 64 1.41 -0.92 15.49
N ALA A 65 1.81 -0.75 16.76
CA ALA A 65 1.35 0.38 17.58
C ALA A 65 1.71 1.74 16.95
N PHE A 66 2.94 1.90 16.44
CA PHE A 66 3.32 3.13 15.72
C PHE A 66 2.58 3.31 14.40
N LEU A 67 2.28 2.22 13.70
CA LEU A 67 1.52 2.25 12.46
C LEU A 67 0.10 2.76 12.73
N LEU A 68 -0.57 2.21 13.74
CA LEU A 68 -1.90 2.64 14.17
C LEU A 68 -1.89 4.10 14.62
N LEU A 69 -0.90 4.50 15.43
CA LEU A 69 -0.75 5.89 15.84
C LEU A 69 -0.57 6.83 14.64
N GLY A 70 0.25 6.46 13.67
CA GLY A 70 0.44 7.22 12.43
C GLY A 70 -0.86 7.38 11.64
N CYS A 71 -1.66 6.31 11.52
CA CYS A 71 -2.98 6.36 10.91
C CYS A 71 -3.94 7.29 11.66
N CYS A 72 -3.98 7.24 12.99
CA CYS A 72 -4.80 8.12 13.81
C CYS A 72 -4.43 9.60 13.60
N LEU A 73 -3.13 9.93 13.55
CA LEU A 73 -2.67 11.31 13.31
C LEU A 73 -3.05 11.82 11.92
N ILE A 74 -2.92 10.97 10.90
CA ILE A 74 -3.35 11.30 9.52
C ILE A 74 -4.86 11.57 9.50
N ALA A 75 -5.65 10.66 10.08
CA ALA A 75 -7.11 10.81 10.15
C ALA A 75 -7.52 12.09 10.91
N TRP A 76 -6.92 12.34 12.06
CA TRP A 76 -7.14 13.55 12.85
C TRP A 76 -6.83 14.81 12.05
N LYS A 77 -5.72 14.85 11.31
CA LYS A 77 -5.36 16.00 10.47
C LYS A 77 -6.43 16.26 9.41
N HIS A 78 -6.96 15.22 8.76
CA HIS A 78 -8.03 15.39 7.77
C HIS A 78 -9.35 15.87 8.39
N LEU A 79 -9.72 15.35 9.56
CA LEU A 79 -10.94 15.73 10.25
C LEU A 79 -10.88 17.15 10.82
N SER A 80 -9.73 17.57 11.34
CA SER A 80 -9.49 18.91 11.91
C SER A 80 -9.24 20.00 10.87
N SER A 81 -8.94 19.63 9.62
CA SER A 81 -8.76 20.58 8.50
C SER A 81 -10.06 20.81 7.70
N THR A 82 -11.16 20.20 8.15
CA THR A 82 -12.53 20.45 7.66
C THR A 82 -13.18 21.46 8.58
#